data_AF-A0A1T4TJK7-F1
#
_entry.id   AF-A0A1T4TJK7-F1
#
_cell.length_a   1.000
_cell.length_b   1.000
_cell.length_c   1.000
_cell.angle_alpha   90.00
_cell.angle_beta   90.00
_cell.angle_gamma   90.00
#
_symmetry.space_group_name_H-M   'P 1'
#
loop_
_entity.id
_entity.type
_entity.pdbx_description
1 polymer ?
#
loop_
_entity_poly.entity_id
_entity_poly.type
_entity_poly.pdbx_seq_one_letter_code
_entity_poly.pdbx_strand_id
1 'polypeptide(L)'
;MKKLFLAVAMLAMTAVTTTVSAQKLLRFGIKGGANLGKLDGSGFQDGFKLGYHLGGFAQLNLVKGFGVQGEVIFSSTKTETTDKFSDIYEGVSTSDNRKKVNLNYLSIPLLANIDLGTPRLKLQVGPQFGAMVSDRKVFGAANTAFKGGEISGVAGLWLQLPIVNVSARYIIGFNDVKGIESVTNTSNWKNQSIQLGVGVTL
;
A
#
# COMPACT_ATOMS: atom_id res chain seq x y z
N MET A 1 4.59 28.94 -22.90
CA MET A 1 3.80 27.96 -22.12
C MET A 1 2.75 27.20 -22.96
N LYS A 2 2.03 27.82 -23.91
CA LYS A 2 0.98 27.13 -24.71
C LYS A 2 1.51 26.00 -25.62
N LYS A 3 2.75 26.11 -26.13
CA LYS A 3 3.39 25.11 -27.01
C LYS A 3 3.83 23.84 -26.26
N LEU A 4 4.14 23.95 -24.97
CA LEU A 4 4.53 22.81 -24.12
C LEU A 4 3.29 21.96 -23.76
N PHE A 5 2.16 22.61 -23.51
CA PHE A 5 0.87 21.94 -23.29
C PHE A 5 0.42 21.15 -24.52
N LEU A 6 0.63 21.70 -25.72
CA LEU A 6 0.26 21.03 -26.97
C LEU A 6 1.14 19.81 -27.27
N ALA A 7 2.44 19.88 -26.93
CA ALA A 7 3.36 18.76 -27.05
C ALA A 7 3.03 17.63 -26.06
N VAL A 8 2.68 17.97 -24.81
CA VAL A 8 2.21 17.00 -23.82
C VAL A 8 0.88 16.36 -24.23
N ALA A 9 -0.04 17.14 -24.81
CA ALA A 9 -1.31 16.63 -25.32
C ALA A 9 -1.11 15.70 -26.54
N MET A 10 -0.18 16.02 -27.44
CA MET A 10 0.15 15.14 -28.58
C MET A 10 0.86 13.85 -28.15
N LEU A 11 1.77 13.90 -27.17
CA LEU A 11 2.39 12.71 -26.58
C LEU A 11 1.39 11.83 -25.82
N ALA A 12 0.38 12.43 -25.20
CA ALA A 12 -0.71 11.69 -24.55
C ALA A 12 -1.63 11.00 -25.58
N MET A 13 -1.83 11.60 -26.77
CA MET A 13 -2.67 11.04 -27.83
C MET A 13 -1.99 9.91 -28.62
N THR A 14 -0.66 9.95 -28.78
CA THR A 14 0.08 8.87 -29.47
C THR A 14 0.28 7.63 -28.61
N ALA A 15 0.12 7.72 -27.28
CA ALA A 15 0.12 6.55 -26.39
C ALA A 15 -1.19 5.73 -26.48
N VAL A 16 -2.24 6.25 -27.10
CA VAL A 16 -3.58 5.60 -27.15
C VAL A 16 -3.74 4.64 -28.34
N THR A 17 -2.85 4.68 -29.35
CA THR A 17 -3.01 3.91 -30.60
C THR A 17 -2.36 2.52 -30.60
N THR A 18 -1.68 2.09 -29.52
CA THR A 18 -1.04 0.76 -29.41
C THR A 18 -1.85 -0.28 -28.63
N THR A 19 -3.15 -0.02 -28.43
CA THR A 19 -4.01 -0.63 -27.41
C THR A 19 -4.38 -2.11 -27.61
N VAL A 20 -4.07 -2.75 -28.73
CA VAL A 20 -4.50 -4.16 -28.98
C VAL A 20 -3.48 -5.20 -28.48
N SER A 21 -2.19 -4.87 -28.36
CA SER A 21 -1.15 -5.79 -27.82
C SER A 21 -0.73 -5.44 -26.38
N ALA A 22 -0.97 -4.19 -25.96
CA ALA A 22 -0.58 -3.67 -24.65
C ALA A 22 -1.43 -4.19 -23.47
N GLN A 23 -2.66 -4.68 -23.71
CA GLN A 23 -3.55 -5.19 -22.65
C GLN A 23 -2.98 -6.40 -21.88
N LYS A 24 -2.00 -7.12 -22.45
CA LYS A 24 -1.28 -8.19 -21.74
C LYS A 24 -0.06 -7.67 -20.98
N LEU A 25 0.58 -6.63 -21.52
CA LEU A 25 1.80 -6.02 -21.00
C LEU A 25 1.49 -5.15 -19.77
N LEU A 26 0.53 -4.24 -19.88
CA LEU A 26 0.14 -3.32 -18.82
C LEU A 26 -1.28 -3.64 -18.35
N ARG A 27 -1.44 -3.81 -17.04
CA ARG A 27 -2.72 -4.00 -16.36
C ARG A 27 -2.81 -2.99 -15.25
N PHE A 28 -3.94 -2.33 -15.11
CA PHE A 28 -4.16 -1.42 -14.00
C PHE A 28 -5.50 -1.71 -13.36
N GLY A 29 -5.68 -1.21 -12.15
CA GLY A 29 -6.86 -1.53 -11.39
C GLY A 29 -6.92 -0.79 -10.07
N ILE A 30 -8.00 -1.04 -9.36
CA ILE A 30 -8.19 -0.57 -7.99
C ILE A 30 -8.12 -1.75 -7.04
N LYS A 31 -7.65 -1.51 -5.83
CA LYS A 31 -7.59 -2.50 -4.76
C LYS A 31 -8.04 -1.90 -3.44
N GLY A 32 -8.71 -2.68 -2.62
CA GLY A 32 -9.06 -2.30 -1.27
C GLY A 32 -9.17 -3.50 -0.34
N GLY A 33 -9.10 -3.26 0.96
CA GLY A 33 -9.13 -4.33 1.93
C GLY A 33 -8.87 -3.87 3.35
N ALA A 34 -8.49 -4.84 4.19
CA ALA A 34 -8.22 -4.64 5.61
C ALA A 34 -6.72 -4.80 5.92
N ASN A 35 -6.26 -4.09 6.95
CA ASN A 35 -4.93 -4.20 7.51
C ASN A 35 -5.05 -4.62 8.98
N LEU A 36 -4.18 -5.52 9.40
CA LEU A 36 -4.03 -5.94 10.78
C LEU A 36 -2.59 -5.65 11.19
N GLY A 37 -2.39 -4.58 11.95
CA GLY A 37 -1.08 -4.18 12.46
C GLY A 37 -0.82 -4.73 13.86
N LYS A 38 0.41 -5.20 14.10
CA LYS A 38 0.96 -5.47 15.44
C LYS A 38 2.08 -4.48 15.69
N LEU A 39 1.93 -3.64 16.71
CA LEU A 39 3.03 -2.80 17.22
C LEU A 39 3.72 -3.59 18.33
N ASP A 40 4.92 -4.12 18.06
CA ASP A 40 5.74 -4.77 19.09
C ASP A 40 6.49 -3.69 19.90
N GLY A 41 5.88 -3.27 21.00
CA GLY A 41 6.43 -2.34 21.98
C GLY A 41 5.80 -2.63 23.34
N SER A 42 6.46 -3.46 24.15
CA SER A 42 6.09 -3.90 25.50
C SER A 42 4.77 -4.68 25.66
N GLY A 43 4.89 -5.97 25.97
CA GLY A 43 3.82 -6.79 26.54
C GLY A 43 2.86 -7.37 25.50
N PHE A 44 2.62 -8.67 25.59
CA PHE A 44 1.66 -9.44 24.79
C PHE A 44 0.18 -9.08 25.07
N GLN A 45 -0.12 -7.83 25.44
CA GLN A 45 -1.45 -7.39 25.89
C GLN A 45 -2.10 -6.30 25.02
N ASP A 46 -1.38 -5.61 24.12
CA ASP A 46 -1.99 -4.53 23.33
C ASP A 46 -2.54 -5.00 21.97
N GLY A 47 -3.84 -4.80 21.81
CA GLY A 47 -4.70 -5.38 20.78
C GLY A 47 -4.31 -5.12 19.33
N PHE A 48 -4.82 -6.00 18.45
CA PHE A 48 -4.70 -5.86 17.01
C PHE A 48 -5.33 -4.54 16.54
N LYS A 49 -4.56 -3.72 15.82
CA LYS A 49 -5.12 -2.53 15.18
C LYS A 49 -5.70 -2.91 13.84
N LEU A 50 -7.04 -2.91 13.78
CA LEU A 50 -7.78 -3.08 12.54
C LEU A 50 -7.83 -1.77 11.78
N GLY A 51 -7.39 -1.81 10.53
CA GLY A 51 -7.44 -0.70 9.59
C GLY A 51 -8.01 -1.14 8.25
N TYR A 52 -8.26 -0.17 7.38
CA TYR A 52 -8.63 -0.42 6.00
C TYR A 52 -7.64 0.24 5.05
N HIS A 53 -7.61 -0.21 3.80
CA HIS A 53 -6.87 0.44 2.74
C HIS A 53 -7.66 0.46 1.43
N LEU A 54 -7.37 1.46 0.61
CA LEU A 54 -7.89 1.64 -0.74
C LEU A 54 -6.78 2.23 -1.60
N GLY A 55 -6.62 1.75 -2.82
CA GLY A 55 -5.55 2.19 -3.69
C GLY A 55 -5.72 1.80 -5.15
N GLY A 56 -4.84 2.34 -5.98
CA GLY A 56 -4.67 1.93 -7.37
C GLY A 56 -3.40 1.11 -7.55
N PHE A 57 -3.40 0.19 -8.51
CA PHE A 57 -2.22 -0.55 -8.92
C PHE A 57 -2.04 -0.47 -10.44
N ALA A 58 -0.78 -0.50 -10.87
CA ALA A 58 -0.37 -0.67 -12.25
C ALA A 58 0.69 -1.77 -12.30
N GLN A 59 0.39 -2.86 -13.00
CA GLN A 59 1.23 -4.03 -13.20
C GLN A 59 1.75 -4.03 -14.65
N LEU A 60 3.06 -4.12 -14.80
CA LEU A 60 3.76 -4.29 -16.06
C LEU A 60 4.38 -5.70 -16.10
N ASN A 61 3.86 -6.57 -16.96
CA ASN A 61 4.43 -7.89 -17.22
C ASN A 61 5.57 -7.71 -18.24
N LEU A 62 6.82 -7.86 -17.78
CA LEU A 62 8.00 -7.62 -18.59
C LEU A 62 8.36 -8.86 -19.43
N VAL A 63 8.38 -10.02 -18.78
CA VAL A 63 8.65 -11.32 -19.40
C VAL A 63 7.69 -12.37 -18.86
N LYS A 64 7.66 -13.55 -19.49
CA LYS A 64 6.85 -14.67 -18.98
C LYS A 64 7.36 -15.07 -17.58
N GLY A 65 6.49 -15.02 -16.58
CA GLY A 65 6.85 -15.36 -15.20
C GLY A 65 7.33 -14.20 -14.34
N PHE A 66 7.55 -13.01 -14.90
CA PHE A 66 8.07 -11.87 -14.15
C PHE A 66 7.46 -10.53 -14.60
N GLY A 67 7.06 -9.73 -13.63
CA GLY A 67 6.60 -8.37 -13.85
C GLY A 67 6.89 -7.46 -12.68
N VAL A 68 6.64 -6.18 -12.86
CA VAL A 68 6.71 -5.17 -11.79
C VAL A 68 5.32 -4.59 -11.57
N GLN A 69 5.01 -4.18 -10.34
CA GLN A 69 3.75 -3.56 -9.98
C GLN A 69 4.03 -2.36 -9.08
N GLY A 70 3.62 -1.19 -9.54
CA GLY A 70 3.56 0.01 -8.73
C GLY A 70 2.16 0.20 -8.18
N GLU A 71 2.05 0.65 -6.93
CA GLU A 71 0.76 0.92 -6.31
C GLU A 71 0.77 2.26 -5.59
N VAL A 72 -0.42 2.83 -5.40
CA VAL A 72 -0.65 3.96 -4.53
C VAL A 72 -1.79 3.57 -3.61
N ILE A 73 -1.49 3.40 -2.33
CA ILE A 73 -2.42 2.92 -1.31
C ILE A 73 -2.63 4.01 -0.27
N PHE A 74 -3.87 4.38 -0.04
CA PHE A 74 -4.28 5.11 1.14
C PHE A 74 -4.75 4.09 2.19
N SER A 75 -4.17 4.14 3.39
CA SER A 75 -4.59 3.32 4.52
C SER A 75 -5.03 4.19 5.68
N SER A 76 -6.02 3.72 6.43
CA SER A 76 -6.48 4.37 7.65
C SER A 76 -6.62 3.33 8.74
N THR A 77 -5.95 3.57 9.86
CA THR A 77 -6.01 2.71 11.03
C THR A 77 -6.77 3.46 12.11
N LYS A 78 -7.90 2.89 12.54
CA LYS A 78 -8.61 3.36 13.72
C LYS A 78 -7.90 2.80 14.94
N THR A 79 -7.29 3.68 15.74
CA THR A 79 -6.84 3.27 17.07
C THR A 79 -8.05 3.39 17.99
N GLU A 80 -8.97 2.42 17.93
CA GLU A 80 -9.94 2.21 19.01
C GLU A 80 -9.37 1.09 19.88
N THR A 81 -8.83 1.45 21.04
CA THR A 81 -8.58 0.48 22.11
C THR A 81 -9.94 0.07 22.65
N THR A 82 -10.41 -1.10 22.27
CA THR A 82 -11.57 -1.74 22.87
C THR A 82 -11.22 -3.20 23.13
N ASP A 83 -11.39 -3.64 24.38
CA ASP A 83 -11.04 -4.98 24.86
C ASP A 83 -11.96 -6.10 24.32
N LYS A 84 -12.91 -5.77 23.43
CA LYS A 84 -13.97 -6.67 22.97
C LYS A 84 -14.22 -6.56 21.48
N PHE A 85 -14.11 -7.69 20.79
CA PHE A 85 -14.37 -7.84 19.35
C PHE A 85 -15.85 -7.56 18.97
N SER A 86 -16.78 -7.55 19.95
CA SER A 86 -18.21 -7.26 19.76
C SER A 86 -18.51 -5.83 19.32
N ASP A 87 -17.70 -4.86 19.75
CA ASP A 87 -18.02 -3.44 19.61
C ASP A 87 -17.66 -2.88 18.21
N ILE A 88 -17.06 -3.72 17.36
CA ILE A 88 -16.74 -3.40 15.97
C ILE A 88 -17.96 -3.61 15.07
N TYR A 89 -18.90 -4.47 15.47
CA TYR A 89 -20.12 -4.79 14.71
C TYR A 89 -21.34 -4.00 15.18
N GLU A 90 -21.40 -3.59 16.45
CA GLU A 90 -22.50 -2.77 16.95
C GLU A 90 -22.28 -1.30 16.58
N GLY A 91 -23.16 -0.81 15.72
CA GLY A 91 -23.16 0.56 15.23
C GLY A 91 -23.15 1.59 16.38
N VAL A 92 -22.27 2.58 16.20
CA VAL A 92 -22.43 3.98 16.62
C VAL A 92 -23.37 4.18 17.81
N SER A 93 -22.85 3.98 19.03
CA SER A 93 -23.42 4.61 20.22
C SER A 93 -22.65 5.87 20.54
N THR A 94 -23.33 6.98 20.33
CA THR A 94 -22.96 8.35 20.66
C THR A 94 -22.94 8.51 22.17
N SER A 95 -21.75 8.50 22.79
CA SER A 95 -21.43 9.27 24.00
C SER A 95 -19.96 9.08 24.36
N ASP A 96 -19.38 10.14 24.87
CA ASP A 96 -18.04 10.29 25.41
C ASP A 96 -16.85 10.57 24.49
N ASN A 97 -16.09 11.55 24.98
CA ASN A 97 -14.90 12.25 24.48
C ASN A 97 -13.70 11.35 24.12
N ARG A 98 -13.90 10.25 23.40
CA ARG A 98 -12.81 9.47 22.81
C ARG A 98 -12.37 10.19 21.54
N LYS A 99 -11.29 10.98 21.62
CA LYS A 99 -10.62 11.58 20.47
C LYS A 99 -10.25 10.45 19.49
N LYS A 100 -11.08 10.23 18.47
CA LYS A 100 -10.83 9.27 17.40
C LYS A 100 -9.64 9.77 16.59
N VAL A 101 -8.43 9.42 17.01
CA VAL A 101 -7.21 9.72 16.26
C VAL A 101 -7.15 8.73 15.10
N ASN A 102 -7.66 9.16 13.93
CA ASN A 102 -7.51 8.41 12.69
C ASN A 102 -6.09 8.62 12.17
N LEU A 103 -5.29 7.55 12.15
CA LEU A 103 -3.96 7.57 11.57
C LEU A 103 -4.09 7.22 10.09
N ASN A 104 -3.98 8.24 9.24
CA ASN A 104 -4.03 8.09 7.79
C ASN A 104 -2.61 8.01 7.23
N TYR A 105 -2.40 7.11 6.28
CA TYR A 105 -1.13 6.86 5.65
C TYR A 105 -1.29 6.80 4.14
N LEU A 106 -0.32 7.35 3.43
CA LEU A 106 -0.16 7.18 1.99
C LEU A 106 1.07 6.33 1.76
N SER A 107 0.91 5.23 1.03
CA SER A 107 1.97 4.27 0.75
C SER A 107 2.10 4.04 -0.75
N ILE A 108 3.34 3.93 -1.21
CA ILE A 108 3.70 3.67 -2.60
C ILE A 108 4.57 2.40 -2.63
N PRO A 109 3.97 1.21 -2.71
CA PRO A 109 4.67 -0.04 -2.96
C PRO A 109 5.22 -0.13 -4.39
N LEU A 110 6.45 -0.62 -4.51
CA LEU A 110 7.05 -1.05 -5.78
C LEU A 110 7.40 -2.53 -5.65
N LEU A 111 6.64 -3.39 -6.31
CA LEU A 111 6.66 -4.84 -6.11
C LEU A 111 7.14 -5.55 -7.38
N ALA A 112 8.03 -6.52 -7.22
CA ALA A 112 8.26 -7.54 -8.22
C ALA A 112 7.19 -8.64 -8.08
N ASN A 113 6.59 -9.03 -9.19
CA ASN A 113 5.67 -10.15 -9.31
C ASN A 113 6.39 -11.33 -9.97
N ILE A 114 6.43 -12.47 -9.31
CA ILE A 114 7.05 -13.71 -9.82
C ILE A 114 5.97 -14.80 -9.86
N ASP A 115 5.73 -15.40 -11.02
CA ASP A 115 4.71 -16.45 -11.16
C ASP A 115 5.16 -17.74 -10.45
N LEU A 116 4.33 -18.25 -9.54
CA LEU A 116 4.56 -19.49 -8.80
C LEU A 116 3.91 -20.66 -9.53
N GLY A 117 4.57 -21.18 -10.56
CA GLY A 117 4.13 -22.33 -11.35
C GLY A 117 2.91 -22.06 -12.26
N THR A 118 2.09 -21.04 -11.95
CA THR A 118 0.94 -20.61 -12.74
C THR A 118 0.89 -19.08 -12.83
N PRO A 119 0.52 -18.50 -13.98
CA PRO A 119 0.37 -17.04 -14.14
C PRO A 119 -0.75 -16.44 -13.27
N ARG A 120 -1.54 -17.29 -12.61
CA ARG A 120 -2.59 -16.88 -11.68
C ARG A 120 -2.06 -16.63 -10.27
N LEU A 121 -1.00 -17.30 -9.83
CA LEU A 121 -0.47 -17.15 -8.47
C LEU A 121 0.89 -16.51 -8.55
N LYS A 122 1.03 -15.30 -8.01
CA LYS A 122 2.25 -14.52 -8.07
C LYS A 122 2.79 -14.24 -6.68
N LEU A 123 4.07 -14.47 -6.49
CA LEU A 123 4.80 -13.97 -5.33
C LEU A 123 5.09 -12.50 -5.54
N GLN A 124 4.77 -11.69 -4.55
CA GLN A 124 5.03 -10.26 -4.51
C GLN A 124 6.14 -9.97 -3.52
N VAL A 125 7.17 -9.28 -3.96
CA VAL A 125 8.24 -8.83 -3.07
C VAL A 125 8.75 -7.47 -3.51
N GLY A 126 8.98 -6.55 -2.57
CA GLY A 126 9.61 -5.27 -2.90
C GLY A 126 9.50 -4.23 -1.79
N PRO A 127 10.12 -3.06 -2.00
CA PRO A 127 10.04 -1.95 -1.07
C PRO A 127 8.67 -1.25 -1.13
N GLN A 128 8.31 -0.62 -0.01
CA GLN A 128 7.18 0.28 0.13
C GLN A 128 7.65 1.55 0.82
N PHE A 129 7.30 2.69 0.22
CA PHE A 129 7.56 4.01 0.78
C PHE A 129 6.25 4.56 1.34
N GLY A 130 6.22 4.88 2.63
CA GLY A 130 5.05 5.37 3.34
C GLY A 130 5.27 6.76 3.91
N ALA A 131 4.21 7.55 4.02
CA ALA A 131 4.20 8.76 4.82
C ALA A 131 2.85 8.91 5.53
N MET A 132 2.88 9.38 6.77
CA MET A 132 1.67 9.71 7.51
C MET A 132 1.04 10.98 6.93
N VAL A 133 -0.25 10.92 6.62
CA VAL A 133 -1.04 12.04 6.12
C VAL A 133 -1.70 12.74 7.30
N SER A 134 -1.01 13.74 7.86
CA SER A 134 -1.60 14.63 8.86
C SER A 134 -2.30 15.80 8.16
N ASP A 135 -3.58 16.01 8.49
CA ASP A 135 -4.49 17.06 8.00
C ASP A 135 -4.34 17.50 6.52
N ARG A 136 -5.20 16.91 5.67
CA ARG A 136 -5.65 17.39 4.34
C ARG A 136 -4.61 17.64 3.24
N LYS A 137 -3.31 17.38 3.43
CA LYS A 137 -2.28 17.58 2.38
C LYS A 137 -1.73 16.27 1.79
N VAL A 138 -2.50 15.65 0.91
CA VAL A 138 -2.11 14.42 0.19
C VAL A 138 -0.85 14.63 -0.66
N PHE A 139 -0.75 15.76 -1.37
CA PHE A 139 0.42 16.08 -2.20
C PHE A 139 1.70 16.30 -1.36
N GLY A 140 1.57 16.83 -0.14
CA GLY A 140 2.69 16.98 0.78
C GLY A 140 3.20 15.63 1.28
N ALA A 141 2.28 14.72 1.63
CA ALA A 141 2.62 13.37 2.08
C ALA A 141 3.37 12.57 1.00
N ALA A 142 2.96 12.68 -0.27
CA ALA A 142 3.69 12.06 -1.38
C ALA A 142 5.14 12.58 -1.46
N ASN A 143 5.35 13.90 -1.38
CA ASN A 143 6.69 14.48 -1.40
C ASN A 143 7.54 14.04 -0.20
N THR A 144 6.93 13.90 0.98
CA THR A 144 7.60 13.36 2.18
C THR A 144 7.97 11.90 2.01
N ALA A 145 7.10 11.07 1.43
CA ALA A 145 7.39 9.66 1.15
C ALA A 145 8.65 9.50 0.28
N PHE A 146 8.87 10.39 -0.70
CA PHE A 146 10.07 10.39 -1.54
C PHE A 146 11.32 11.03 -0.90
N LYS A 147 11.17 11.86 0.13
CA LYS A 147 12.28 12.60 0.77
C LYS A 147 12.82 11.96 2.06
N GLY A 148 12.19 10.91 2.55
CA GLY A 148 12.55 10.26 3.81
C GLY A 148 11.33 9.78 4.58
N GLY A 149 10.33 9.23 3.90
CA GLY A 149 9.20 8.58 4.55
C GLY A 149 9.60 7.26 5.21
N GLU A 150 8.63 6.60 5.85
CA GLU A 150 8.81 5.25 6.38
C GLU A 150 9.14 4.27 5.24
N ILE A 151 10.23 3.52 5.37
CA ILE A 151 10.61 2.48 4.42
C ILE A 151 10.20 1.12 5.00
N SER A 152 9.50 0.33 4.19
CA SER A 152 9.05 -1.00 4.58
C SER A 152 9.35 -2.01 3.48
N GLY A 153 9.55 -3.27 3.86
CA GLY A 153 9.59 -4.40 2.96
C GLY A 153 8.22 -5.05 2.87
N VAL A 154 7.81 -5.42 1.68
CA VAL A 154 6.56 -6.13 1.42
C VAL A 154 6.89 -7.49 0.84
N ALA A 155 6.30 -8.54 1.40
CA ALA A 155 6.31 -9.89 0.86
C ALA A 155 4.89 -10.44 0.89
N GLY A 156 4.41 -11.06 -0.19
CA GLY A 156 3.03 -11.52 -0.24
C GLY A 156 2.69 -12.38 -1.44
N LEU A 157 1.43 -12.77 -1.51
CA LEU A 157 0.84 -13.54 -2.60
C LEU A 157 -0.24 -12.71 -3.29
N TRP A 158 -0.31 -12.89 -4.61
CA TRP A 158 -1.30 -12.27 -5.47
C TRP A 158 -1.94 -13.32 -6.36
N LEU A 159 -3.22 -13.56 -6.14
CA LEU A 159 -4.05 -14.42 -6.96
C LEU A 159 -4.75 -13.56 -8.02
N GLN A 160 -4.33 -13.72 -9.25
CA GLN A 160 -4.85 -13.03 -10.43
C GLN A 160 -5.93 -13.87 -11.11
N LEU A 161 -7.19 -13.44 -10.96
CA LEU A 161 -8.33 -13.95 -11.74
C LEU A 161 -8.60 -12.96 -12.91
N PRO A 162 -9.50 -13.29 -13.87
CA PRO A 162 -9.69 -12.48 -15.07
C PRO A 162 -10.06 -11.02 -14.80
N ILE A 163 -10.88 -10.77 -13.78
CA ILE A 163 -11.38 -9.44 -13.41
C ILE A 163 -10.98 -9.13 -11.96
N VAL A 164 -11.16 -10.09 -11.06
CA VAL A 164 -10.89 -9.93 -9.63
C VAL A 164 -9.48 -10.41 -9.30
N ASN A 165 -8.81 -9.75 -8.37
CA ASN A 165 -7.57 -10.20 -7.79
C ASN A 165 -7.72 -10.31 -6.28
N VAL A 166 -7.03 -11.27 -5.67
CA VAL A 166 -6.95 -11.40 -4.22
C VAL A 166 -5.48 -11.27 -3.82
N SER A 167 -5.22 -10.50 -2.76
CA SER A 167 -3.86 -10.22 -2.28
C SER A 167 -3.76 -10.48 -0.79
N ALA A 168 -2.68 -11.14 -0.40
CA ALA A 168 -2.32 -11.36 0.99
C ALA A 168 -0.85 -10.98 1.16
N ARG A 169 -0.57 -10.00 2.02
CA ARG A 169 0.75 -9.40 2.15
C ARG A 169 1.16 -9.28 3.59
N TYR A 170 2.45 -9.43 3.80
CA TYR A 170 3.14 -9.17 5.04
C TYR A 170 4.08 -7.98 4.82
N ILE A 171 3.90 -6.95 5.64
CA ILE A 171 4.63 -5.69 5.56
C ILE A 171 5.49 -5.60 6.81
N ILE A 172 6.80 -5.45 6.60
CA ILE A 172 7.80 -5.31 7.66
C ILE A 172 8.36 -3.90 7.56
N GLY A 173 8.04 -3.06 8.53
CA GLY A 173 8.62 -1.72 8.68
C GLY A 173 10.06 -1.80 9.14
N PHE A 174 10.96 -1.17 8.39
CA PHE A 174 12.34 -0.97 8.79
C PHE A 174 12.42 0.43 9.39
N ASN A 175 11.97 0.61 10.62
CA ASN A 175 12.01 1.92 11.26
C ASN A 175 13.48 2.37 11.46
N ASP A 176 13.94 3.26 10.59
CA ASP A 176 14.78 4.41 10.94
C ASP A 176 14.65 5.46 9.82
N VAL A 177 14.37 6.70 10.19
CA VAL A 177 14.52 7.84 9.27
C VAL A 177 15.50 8.80 9.91
N LYS A 178 16.79 8.59 9.64
CA LYS A 178 17.76 9.69 9.49
C LYS A 178 18.71 9.34 8.35
N GLY A 179 18.75 10.20 7.35
CA GLY A 179 19.70 10.08 6.26
C GLY A 179 21.13 10.21 6.78
N ILE A 180 22.03 9.40 6.22
CA ILE A 180 23.49 9.58 6.18
C ILE A 180 24.18 9.66 7.58
N GLU A 181 25.15 8.77 7.76
CA GLU A 181 26.17 8.69 8.82
C GLU A 181 25.87 7.89 10.11
N SER A 182 26.79 6.94 10.33
CA SER A 182 27.28 6.42 11.62
C SER A 182 26.36 5.57 12.49
N VAL A 183 26.67 4.27 12.49
CA VAL A 183 27.13 3.50 13.67
C VAL A 183 26.40 3.75 15.01
N THR A 184 25.83 2.66 15.53
CA THR A 184 25.46 2.33 16.93
C THR A 184 24.05 2.64 17.44
N ASN A 185 23.39 1.55 17.84
CA ASN A 185 22.33 1.42 18.85
C ASN A 185 21.04 2.23 18.67
N THR A 186 20.06 1.64 17.97
CA THR A 186 18.66 2.06 18.06
C THR A 186 17.78 0.85 18.38
N SER A 187 17.03 0.92 19.48
CA SER A 187 16.04 -0.07 19.89
C SER A 187 15.06 -0.35 18.75
N ASN A 188 15.16 -1.55 18.17
CA ASN A 188 14.44 -2.01 16.98
C ASN A 188 12.93 -2.13 17.21
N TRP A 189 12.17 -1.05 17.02
CA TRP A 189 10.72 -1.14 16.94
C TRP A 189 10.34 -1.59 15.52
N LYS A 190 10.23 -2.92 15.34
CA LYS A 190 9.84 -3.53 14.06
C LYS A 190 8.32 -3.50 13.95
N ASN A 191 7.77 -2.56 13.19
CA ASN A 191 6.34 -2.54 12.89
C ASN A 191 6.03 -3.67 11.90
N GLN A 192 5.10 -4.56 12.24
CA GLN A 192 4.70 -5.68 11.37
C GLN A 192 3.20 -5.59 11.11
N SER A 193 2.81 -5.76 9.85
CA SER A 193 1.40 -5.67 9.45
C SER A 193 1.04 -6.72 8.42
N ILE A 194 -0.13 -7.33 8.58
CA ILE A 194 -0.73 -8.22 7.60
C ILE A 194 -1.79 -7.42 6.85
N GLN A 195 -1.72 -7.44 5.51
CA GLN A 195 -2.66 -6.78 4.63
C GLN A 195 -3.38 -7.83 3.78
N LEU A 196 -4.71 -7.82 3.83
CA LEU A 196 -5.57 -8.64 2.97
C LEU A 196 -6.43 -7.72 2.11
N GLY A 197 -6.44 -7.95 0.80
CA GLY A 197 -7.15 -7.06 -0.12
C GLY A 197 -7.68 -7.77 -1.35
N VAL A 198 -8.74 -7.19 -1.90
CA VAL A 198 -9.34 -7.57 -3.17
C VAL A 198 -9.14 -6.43 -4.16
N GLY A 199 -8.76 -6.77 -5.39
CA GLY A 199 -8.60 -5.80 -6.47
C GLY A 199 -9.49 -6.14 -7.65
N VAL A 200 -9.77 -5.12 -8.46
CA VAL A 200 -10.45 -5.26 -9.75
C VAL A 200 -9.51 -4.72 -10.82
N THR A 201 -9.16 -5.56 -11.79
CA THR A 201 -8.42 -5.16 -12.99
C THR A 201 -9.40 -4.56 -13.99
N LEU A 202 -9.03 -3.40 -14.54
CA LEU A 202 -9.78 -2.68 -15.58
C LEU A 202 -9.24 -3.03 -16.97
#